data_AF-A0A0G0VFQ4-F1
#
_entry.id   AF-A0A0G0VFQ4-F1
#
_cell.length_a   1.000
_cell.length_b   1.000
_cell.length_c   1.000
_cell.angle_alpha   90.00
_cell.angle_beta   90.00
_cell.angle_gamma   90.00
#
_symmetry.space_group_name_H-M   'P 1'
#
loop_
_entity.id
_entity.type
_entity.pdbx_description
1 polymer ?
#
loop_
_entity_poly.entity_id
_entity_poly.type
_entity_poly.pdbx_seq_one_letter_code
_entity_poly.pdbx_strand_id
1 'polypeptide(L)' 'MGIQAFEIKLRGSEPVVLMSKSELESWEETLDILSSPEEVKALKEARKETKLYSEADVKKMLGLK' A
#
# COMPACT_ATOMS: atom_id res chain seq x y z
N MET A 1 -13.76 -9.69 -0.19
CA MET A 1 -14.55 -9.07 0.90
C MET A 1 -14.30 -7.58 0.81
N GLY A 2 -15.34 -6.76 0.74
CA GLY A 2 -15.18 -5.31 0.63
C GLY A 2 -14.72 -4.68 1.95
N ILE A 3 -14.26 -3.43 1.88
CA ILE A 3 -13.94 -2.60 3.05
C ILE A 3 -15.14 -2.61 4.00
N GLN A 4 -14.93 -3.04 5.25
CA GLN A 4 -15.91 -2.87 6.32
C GLN A 4 -15.49 -1.66 7.15
N ALA A 5 -16.26 -0.58 7.01
CA ALA A 5 -16.16 0.60 7.84
C ALA A 5 -17.56 0.93 8.38
N PHE A 6 -17.62 1.41 9.62
CA PHE A 6 -18.85 1.80 10.28
C PHE A 6 -18.79 3.30 10.59
N GLU A 7 -19.85 4.03 10.24
CA GLU A 7 -19.97 5.44 10.60
C GLU A 7 -20.71 5.57 11.94
N ILE A 8 -20.12 6.27 12.91
CA ILE A 8 -20.71 6.52 14.22
C ILE A 8 -21.16 7.99 14.26
N LYS A 9 -22.46 8.21 14.49
CA LYS A 9 -23.08 9.54 14.57
C LYS A 9 -23.57 9.82 15.98
N LEU A 10 -22.95 10.80 16.64
CA LEU A 10 -23.40 11.33 17.93
C LEU A 10 -24.07 12.69 17.73
N ARG A 11 -25.20 12.91 18.40
CA ARG A 11 -25.97 14.15 18.26
C ARG A 11 -25.15 15.34 18.76
N GLY A 12 -24.94 16.34 17.89
CA GLY A 12 -24.17 17.54 18.22
C GLY A 12 -22.65 17.38 18.08
N SER A 13 -22.18 16.28 17.47
CA SER A 13 -20.77 16.04 17.16
C SER A 13 -20.58 15.71 15.69
N GLU A 14 -19.36 15.90 15.19
CA GLU A 14 -19.00 15.44 13.84
C GLU A 14 -18.98 13.90 13.79
N PRO A 15 -19.50 13.28 12.72
CA PRO A 15 -19.44 11.84 12.55
C PRO A 15 -17.99 11.33 12.49
N VAL A 16 -17.77 10.11 12.98
CA VAL A 16 -16.46 9.44 12.87
C VAL A 16 -16.59 8.10 12.16
N VAL A 17 -15.51 7.65 11.54
CA VAL A 17 -15.44 6.36 10.87
C VAL A 17 -14.62 5.38 11.73
N LEU A 18 -15.21 4.23 12.01
CA LEU A 18 -14.53 3.09 12.64
C LEU A 18 -14.18 2.08 11.56
N MET A 19 -12.91 1.69 11.50
CA MET A 19 -12.41 0.64 10.61
C MET A 19 -11.33 -0.19 11.32
N SER A 20 -10.94 -1.33 10.74
CA SER A 20 -9.84 -2.10 11.28
C SER A 20 -8.51 -1.35 11.11
N LYS A 21 -7.60 -1.53 12.06
CA LYS A 21 -6.26 -0.94 12.00
C LYS A 21 -5.52 -1.33 10.71
N SER A 22 -5.60 -2.59 10.31
CA SER A 22 -4.94 -3.09 9.10
C SER A 22 -5.43 -2.39 7.83
N GLU A 23 -6.72 -2.05 7.76
CA GLU A 23 -7.28 -1.35 6.61
C GLU A 23 -6.80 0.10 6.56
N LEU A 24 -6.75 0.78 7.71
CA LEU A 24 -6.20 2.12 7.80
C LEU A 24 -4.73 2.15 7.36
N GLU A 25 -3.90 1.26 7.90
CA GLU A 25 -2.46 1.18 7.54
C GLU A 25 -2.27 0.87 6.04
N SER A 26 -3.12 0.01 5.47
CA SER A 26 -3.08 -0.31 4.04
C SER A 26 -3.45 0.90 3.16
N TRP A 27 -4.39 1.73 3.62
CA TRP A 27 -4.75 2.97 2.93
C TRP A 27 -3.64 4.01 3.04
N GLU A 28 -3.05 4.17 4.22
CA GLU A 28 -1.93 5.09 4.44
C GLU A 28 -0.75 4.74 3.54
N GLU A 29 -0.34 3.46 3.48
CA GLU A 29 0.73 3.00 2.59
C GLU A 29 0.39 3.26 1.11
N THR A 30 -0.85 2.97 0.70
CA THR A 30 -1.29 3.23 -0.68
C THR A 30 -1.25 4.72 -1.02
N LEU A 31 -1.70 5.58 -0.11
CA LEU A 31 -1.69 7.03 -0.30
C LEU A 31 -0.26 7.59 -0.33
N ASP A 32 0.64 7.06 0.50
CA ASP A 32 2.06 7.43 0.52
C ASP A 32 2.70 7.17 -0.86
N ILE A 33 2.52 5.96 -1.39
CA ILE A 33 2.99 5.60 -2.74
C ILE A 33 2.41 6.52 -3.82
N LEU A 34 1.12 6.82 -3.74
CA LEU A 34 0.44 7.66 -4.72
C LEU A 34 0.82 9.15 -4.62
N SER A 35 1.41 9.58 -3.51
CA SER A 35 1.86 10.95 -3.30
C SER A 35 3.12 11.29 -4.12
N SER A 36 3.89 10.28 -4.55
CA SER A 36 5.13 10.43 -5.31
C SER A 36 4.95 10.02 -6.79
N PRO A 37 5.07 10.97 -7.75
CA PRO A 37 5.03 10.64 -9.18
C PRO A 37 6.10 9.64 -9.61
N GLU A 38 7.25 9.63 -8.93
CA GLU A 38 8.37 8.73 -9.20
C GLU A 38 8.03 7.30 -8.82
N GLU A 39 7.42 7.09 -7.66
CA GLU A 39 6.99 5.76 -7.20
C GLU A 39 5.84 5.22 -8.05
N VAL A 40 4.88 6.07 -8.42
CA VAL A 40 3.82 5.71 -9.36
C VAL A 40 4.39 5.29 -10.71
N LYS A 41 5.44 5.97 -11.19
CA LYS A 41 6.13 5.61 -12.44
C LYS A 41 6.84 4.27 -12.28
N ALA A 42 7.59 4.07 -11.20
CA ALA A 42 8.29 2.82 -10.91
C ALA A 42 7.32 1.62 -10.87
N LEU A 43 6.15 1.78 -10.24
CA LEU A 43 5.11 0.73 -10.24
C LEU A 43 4.59 0.41 -11.65
N LYS A 44 4.39 1.42 -12.50
CA LYS A 44 3.94 1.21 -13.89
C LYS A 44 5.01 0.51 -14.73
N GLU A 45 6.28 0.81 -14.51
CA GLU A 45 7.40 0.16 -15.18
C GLU A 45 7.55 -1.29 -14.71
N ALA A 46 7.54 -1.52 -13.39
CA ALA A 46 7.60 -2.86 -12.80
C ALA A 46 6.47 -3.77 -13.29
N ARG A 47 5.24 -3.25 -13.46
CA ARG A 47 4.12 -4.02 -14.02
C ARG A 47 4.30 -4.47 -15.46
N LYS A 48 5.16 -3.79 -16.24
CA LYS A 48 5.47 -4.16 -17.63
C LYS A 48 6.64 -5.14 -17.71
N GLU A 49 7.45 -5.23 -16.67
CA GLU A 49 8.62 -6.08 -16.64
C GLU A 49 8.21 -7.54 -16.40
N THR A 50 8.66 -8.43 -17.26
CA THR A 50 8.40 -9.87 -17.17
C THR A 50 9.55 -10.64 -16.53
N LYS A 51 10.67 -9.95 -16.27
CA LYS A 51 11.87 -10.55 -15.73
C LYS A 51 11.72 -10.70 -14.22
N LEU A 52 11.78 -11.94 -13.77
CA LEU A 52 11.76 -12.29 -12.35
C LEU A 52 13.14 -12.77 -11.95
N TYR A 53 13.54 -12.44 -10.73
CA TYR A 53 14.79 -12.90 -10.12
C TYR A 53 14.45 -13.80 -8.94
N SER A 54 15.17 -14.90 -8.79
CA SER A 54 15.05 -15.71 -7.58
C SER A 54 15.70 -14.99 -6.40
N GLU A 55 15.37 -15.39 -5.17
CA GLU A 55 16.03 -14.86 -3.98
C GLU A 55 17.55 -15.02 -4.04
N ALA A 56 18.05 -16.16 -4.56
CA ALA A 56 19.48 -16.41 -4.74
C ALA A 56 20.12 -15.45 -5.76
N ASP A 57 19.42 -15.15 -6.86
CA ASP A 57 19.89 -14.19 -7.86
C ASP A 57 19.99 -12.78 -7.25
N VAL A 58 18.97 -12.35 -6.51
CA VAL A 58 18.94 -11.04 -5.85
C VAL A 58 20.04 -10.94 -4.79
N LYS A 59 20.23 -11.96 -3.95
CA LYS A 59 21.31 -11.99 -2.95
C LYS A 59 22.68 -11.85 -3.62
N LYS A 60 22.92 -12.58 -4.71
CA LYS A 60 24.16 -12.49 -5.48
C LYS A 60 24.35 -11.10 -6.10
N MET A 61 23.30 -10.48 -6.64
CA MET A 61 23.35 -9.12 -7.20
C MET A 61 23.64 -8.06 -6.15
N LEU A 62 23.12 -8.24 -4.94
CA LEU A 62 23.31 -7.33 -3.81
C LEU A 62 24.59 -7.61 -3.00
N GLY A 63 25.36 -8.63 -3.38
CA GLY A 63 26.59 -9.02 -2.67
C GLY A 63 26.35 -9.66 -1.30
N LEU A 64 25.13 -10.15 -1.05
CA LEU A 64 24.74 -10.84 0.17
C LEU A 64 24.96 -12.36 -0.06
N LYS A 65 25.63 -13.03 0.88
CA LYS A 65 25.90 -14.49 0.83
C LYS A 65 24.71 -15.30 1.31
#